data_AF-A0AAU4JRY2-F1
#
_entry.id   AF-A0AAU4JRY2-F1
#
_cell.length_a   1.000
_cell.length_b   1.000
_cell.length_c   1.000
_cell.angle_alpha   90.00
_cell.angle_beta   90.00
_cell.angle_gamma   90.00
#
_symmetry.space_group_name_H-M   'P 1'
#
loop_
_entity.id
_entity.type
_entity.pdbx_description
1 polymer ?
#
loop_
_entity_poly.entity_id
_entity_poly.type
_entity_poly.pdbx_seq_one_letter_code
_entity_poly.pdbx_strand_id
1 'polypeptide(L)'
;MSQADAATLAYWGEHREQLRQSENQRAVLTNYLLAITAALSGLIAQQKFAVTTLPLSILITLSGLFGALATAKYHERAEYHLQQARALTQVLKEDSLLARGDDLTRQYREAHYRKHPRLHRIRLHRLWTGLHCGIAVYGMGLTITTLL
;
A
#
# COMPACT_ATOMS: atom_id res chain seq x y z
N MET A 1 32.21 4.58 -17.88
CA MET A 1 31.42 3.83 -16.88
C MET A 1 31.96 2.41 -16.85
N SER A 2 32.40 1.95 -15.69
CA SER A 2 32.91 0.58 -15.53
C SER A 2 31.76 -0.44 -15.66
N GLN A 3 32.08 -1.72 -15.87
CA GLN A 3 31.08 -2.78 -15.86
C GLN A 3 30.39 -2.91 -14.48
N ALA A 4 31.13 -2.66 -13.40
CA ALA A 4 30.61 -2.68 -12.04
C ALA A 4 29.64 -1.51 -11.78
N ASP A 5 29.94 -0.32 -12.32
CA ASP A 5 29.08 0.87 -12.25
C ASP A 5 27.74 0.59 -12.95
N ALA A 6 27.80 -0.02 -14.14
CA ALA A 6 26.63 -0.39 -14.93
C ALA A 6 25.74 -1.40 -14.18
N ALA A 7 26.36 -2.41 -13.56
CA ALA A 7 25.65 -3.41 -12.76
C ALA A 7 24.98 -2.78 -11.52
N THR A 8 25.68 -1.86 -10.84
CA THR A 8 25.16 -1.14 -9.67
C THR A 8 23.96 -0.27 -10.04
N LEU A 9 24.03 0.45 -11.16
CA LEU A 9 22.92 1.27 -11.66
C LEU A 9 21.71 0.42 -12.05
N ALA A 10 21.93 -0.72 -12.72
CA ALA A 10 20.87 -1.65 -13.09
C ALA A 10 20.19 -2.25 -11.84
N TYR A 11 20.98 -2.67 -10.85
CA TYR A 11 20.46 -3.22 -9.60
C TYR A 11 19.71 -2.17 -8.77
N TRP A 12 20.17 -0.92 -8.77
CA TRP A 12 19.43 0.21 -8.20
C TRP A 12 18.08 0.42 -8.89
N GLY A 13 18.05 0.36 -10.22
CA GLY A 13 16.83 0.47 -11.02
C GLY A 13 15.81 -0.63 -10.68
N GLU A 14 16.26 -1.87 -10.56
CA GLU A 14 15.42 -3.01 -10.19
C GLU A 14 14.73 -2.80 -8.83
N HIS A 15 15.44 -2.30 -7.83
CA HIS A 15 14.81 -2.00 -6.53
C HIS A 15 13.77 -0.89 -6.61
N ARG A 16 13.98 0.13 -7.45
CA ARG A 16 12.98 1.19 -7.67
C ARG A 16 11.72 0.63 -8.35
N GLU A 17 11.89 -0.32 -9.26
CA GLU A 17 10.80 -0.99 -9.95
C GLU A 17 10.01 -1.93 -9.02
N GLN A 18 10.70 -2.75 -8.22
CA GLN A 18 10.06 -3.62 -7.22
C GLN A 18 9.29 -2.84 -6.15
N LEU A 19 9.80 -1.66 -5.74
CA LEU A 19 9.08 -0.72 -4.89
C LEU A 19 7.76 -0.27 -5.55
N ARG A 20 7.82 0.17 -6.81
CA ARG A 20 6.64 0.61 -7.57
C ARG A 20 5.64 -0.53 -7.76
N GLN A 21 6.13 -1.73 -8.06
CA GLN A 21 5.31 -2.91 -8.21
C GLN A 21 4.55 -3.26 -6.93
N SER A 22 5.21 -3.19 -5.77
CA SER A 22 4.55 -3.44 -4.47
C SER A 22 3.42 -2.44 -4.19
N GLU A 23 3.62 -1.16 -4.53
CA GLU A 23 2.59 -0.12 -4.43
C GLU A 23 1.42 -0.36 -5.42
N ASN A 24 1.72 -0.76 -6.65
CA ASN A 24 0.69 -1.09 -7.65
C ASN A 24 -0.15 -2.30 -7.21
N GLN A 25 0.49 -3.36 -6.73
CA GLN A 25 -0.22 -4.56 -6.24
C GLN A 25 -1.13 -4.22 -5.07
N ARG A 26 -0.72 -3.32 -4.17
CA ARG A 26 -1.57 -2.82 -3.09
C ARG A 26 -2.82 -2.10 -3.59
N ALA A 27 -2.68 -1.26 -4.62
CA ALA A 27 -3.80 -0.56 -5.24
C ALA A 27 -4.75 -1.52 -5.97
N VAL A 28 -4.20 -2.45 -6.77
CA VAL A 28 -4.96 -3.46 -7.51
C VAL A 28 -5.77 -4.34 -6.55
N LEU A 29 -5.12 -4.89 -5.52
CA LEU A 29 -5.80 -5.69 -4.50
C LEU A 29 -6.94 -4.92 -3.85
N THR A 30 -6.70 -3.67 -3.46
CA THR A 30 -7.72 -2.84 -2.81
C THR A 30 -8.92 -2.61 -3.72
N ASN A 31 -8.70 -2.32 -5.00
CA ASN A 31 -9.77 -2.14 -5.97
C ASN A 31 -10.62 -3.40 -6.12
N TYR A 32 -10.00 -4.58 -6.20
CA TYR A 32 -10.74 -5.85 -6.24
C TYR A 32 -11.56 -6.08 -4.97
N LEU A 33 -10.97 -5.88 -3.79
CA LEU A 33 -11.68 -6.08 -2.53
C LEU A 33 -12.84 -5.10 -2.34
N LEU A 34 -12.71 -3.85 -2.78
CA LEU A 34 -13.81 -2.89 -2.78
C LEU A 34 -14.93 -3.31 -3.73
N ALA A 35 -14.60 -3.73 -4.95
CA ALA A 35 -15.60 -4.19 -5.92
C ALA A 35 -16.35 -5.44 -5.44
N ILE A 36 -15.62 -6.43 -4.91
CA ILE A 36 -16.20 -7.65 -4.33
C ILE A 36 -17.09 -7.28 -3.14
N THR A 37 -16.61 -6.44 -2.23
CA THR A 37 -17.40 -5.99 -1.07
C THR A 37 -18.69 -5.32 -1.51
N ALA A 38 -18.64 -4.40 -2.47
CA ALA A 38 -19.84 -3.71 -2.98
C ALA A 38 -20.84 -4.69 -3.63
N ALA A 39 -20.36 -5.62 -4.46
CA ALA A 39 -21.21 -6.61 -5.12
C ALA A 39 -21.89 -7.54 -4.10
N LEU A 40 -21.13 -8.08 -3.14
CA LEU A 40 -21.68 -8.95 -2.09
C LEU A 40 -22.67 -8.20 -1.21
N SER A 41 -22.39 -6.94 -0.89
CA SER A 41 -23.31 -6.08 -0.12
C SER A 41 -24.64 -5.88 -0.85
N GLY A 42 -24.61 -5.68 -2.16
CA GLY A 42 -25.82 -5.59 -2.99
C GLY A 42 -26.65 -6.88 -2.94
N LEU A 43 -26.01 -8.05 -3.02
CA LEU A 43 -26.69 -9.34 -2.92
C LEU A 43 -27.32 -9.56 -1.54
N ILE A 44 -26.62 -9.21 -0.47
CA ILE A 44 -27.14 -9.28 0.92
C ILE A 44 -28.38 -8.39 1.06
N ALA A 45 -28.31 -7.15 0.57
CA ALA A 45 -29.42 -6.21 0.63
C ALA A 45 -30.63 -6.67 -0.19
N GLN A 46 -30.41 -7.24 -1.40
CA GLN A 46 -31.48 -7.80 -2.24
C GLN A 46 -32.22 -8.96 -1.57
N GLN A 47 -31.48 -9.78 -0.82
CA GLN A 47 -32.05 -10.89 -0.03
C GLN A 47 -32.59 -10.44 1.33
N LYS A 48 -32.74 -9.12 1.56
CA LYS A 48 -33.28 -8.52 2.77
C LYS A 48 -32.62 -9.03 4.06
N PHE A 49 -31.29 -9.23 4.02
CA PHE A 49 -30.53 -9.73 5.17
C PHE A 49 -31.06 -11.08 5.68
N ALA A 50 -31.49 -11.97 4.78
CA ALA A 50 -31.88 -13.33 5.16
C ALA A 50 -30.68 -14.09 5.77
N VAL A 51 -30.94 -15.01 6.70
CA VAL A 51 -29.91 -15.84 7.38
C VAL A 51 -29.02 -16.60 6.38
N THR A 52 -29.54 -16.95 5.20
CA THR A 52 -28.79 -17.58 4.11
C THR A 52 -27.65 -16.71 3.56
N THR A 53 -27.67 -15.40 3.83
CA THR A 53 -26.63 -14.44 3.42
C THR A 53 -25.46 -14.32 4.40
N LEU A 54 -25.54 -14.96 5.58
CA LEU A 54 -24.47 -14.96 6.58
C LEU A 54 -23.09 -15.31 5.98
N PRO A 55 -22.93 -16.36 5.14
CA PRO A 55 -21.64 -16.69 4.56
C PRO A 55 -21.04 -15.54 3.73
N LEU A 56 -21.87 -14.72 3.07
CA LEU A 56 -21.42 -13.58 2.29
C LEU A 56 -20.87 -12.46 3.19
N SER A 57 -21.55 -12.17 4.30
CA SER A 57 -21.07 -11.17 5.28
C SER A 57 -19.77 -11.61 5.98
N ILE A 58 -19.64 -12.91 6.27
CA ILE A 58 -18.41 -13.51 6.80
C ILE A 58 -17.29 -13.39 5.76
N LEU A 59 -17.57 -13.67 4.49
CA LEU A 59 -16.59 -13.53 3.41
C LEU A 59 -16.10 -12.08 3.26
N ILE A 60 -16.98 -11.08 3.36
CA ILE A 60 -16.58 -9.66 3.39
C ILE A 60 -15.65 -9.38 4.57
N THR A 61 -15.99 -9.89 5.76
CA THR A 61 -15.17 -9.71 6.97
C THR A 61 -13.76 -10.27 6.78
N LEU A 62 -13.66 -11.53 6.35
CA LEU A 62 -12.39 -12.20 6.10
C LEU A 62 -11.58 -11.52 5.00
N SER A 63 -12.26 -11.04 3.95
CA SER A 63 -11.66 -10.28 2.86
C SER A 63 -11.04 -8.97 3.34
N GLY A 64 -11.72 -8.24 4.24
CA GLY A 64 -11.17 -7.05 4.90
C GLY A 64 -9.94 -7.37 5.76
N LEU A 65 -9.98 -8.44 6.57
CA LEU A 65 -8.82 -8.85 7.38
C LEU A 65 -7.62 -9.25 6.50
N PHE A 66 -7.87 -10.03 5.44
CA PHE A 66 -6.86 -10.39 4.47
C PHE A 66 -6.27 -9.16 3.77
N GLY A 67 -7.11 -8.22 3.33
CA GLY A 67 -6.67 -6.96 2.74
C GLY A 67 -5.78 -6.15 3.68
N ALA A 68 -6.13 -6.07 4.96
CA ALA A 68 -5.34 -5.35 5.96
C ALA A 68 -3.94 -5.96 6.11
N LEU A 69 -3.84 -7.29 6.20
CA LEU A 69 -2.58 -8.01 6.28
C LEU A 69 -1.75 -7.89 5.00
N ALA A 70 -2.38 -8.10 3.84
CA ALA A 70 -1.70 -8.04 2.54
C ALA A 70 -1.17 -6.63 2.25
N THR A 71 -1.95 -5.58 2.50
CA THR A 71 -1.50 -4.19 2.30
C THR A 71 -0.38 -3.79 3.26
N ALA A 72 -0.38 -4.31 4.50
CA ALA A 72 0.74 -4.15 5.43
C ALA A 72 1.98 -4.90 4.94
N LYS A 73 1.82 -6.11 4.40
CA LYS A 73 2.94 -6.90 3.85
C LYS A 73 3.56 -6.25 2.61
N TYR A 74 2.75 -5.74 1.69
CA TYR A 74 3.25 -4.97 0.54
C TYR A 74 3.96 -3.68 0.97
N HIS A 75 3.50 -3.04 2.06
CA HIS A 75 4.20 -1.88 2.60
C HIS A 75 5.58 -2.24 3.13
N GLU A 76 5.71 -3.33 3.90
CA GLU A 76 7.00 -3.82 4.38
C GLU A 76 7.95 -4.12 3.21
N ARG A 77 7.47 -4.80 2.17
CA ARG A 77 8.28 -5.10 0.99
C ARG A 77 8.70 -3.86 0.21
N ALA A 78 7.80 -2.88 0.07
CA ALA A 78 8.10 -1.58 -0.50
C ALA A 78 9.20 -0.85 0.30
N GLU A 79 9.09 -0.85 1.63
CA GLU A 79 10.09 -0.23 2.50
C GLU A 79 11.46 -0.91 2.38
N TYR A 80 11.50 -2.25 2.34
CA TYR A 80 12.72 -3.01 2.08
C TYR A 80 13.42 -2.56 0.79
N HIS A 81 12.70 -2.53 -0.33
CA HIS A 81 13.29 -2.11 -1.61
C HIS A 81 13.68 -0.64 -1.65
N LEU A 82 12.95 0.23 -0.94
CA LEU A 82 13.31 1.64 -0.81
C LEU A 82 14.61 1.83 -0.02
N GLN A 83 14.81 1.07 1.06
CA GLN A 83 16.05 1.13 1.85
C GLN A 83 17.25 0.65 1.02
N GLN A 84 17.12 -0.47 0.30
CA GLN A 84 18.17 -0.96 -0.60
C GLN A 84 18.49 0.06 -1.71
N ALA A 85 17.46 0.64 -2.35
CA ALA A 85 17.68 1.68 -3.36
C ALA A 85 18.38 2.92 -2.79
N ARG A 86 18.10 3.31 -1.54
CA ARG A 86 18.79 4.43 -0.87
C ARG A 86 20.26 4.12 -0.60
N ALA A 87 20.58 2.91 -0.14
CA ALA A 87 21.97 2.48 0.06
C ALA A 87 22.76 2.53 -1.25
N LEU A 88 22.19 1.98 -2.34
CA LEU A 88 22.82 2.04 -3.67
C LEU A 88 22.91 3.47 -4.21
N THR A 89 21.95 4.33 -3.90
CA THR A 89 22.02 5.77 -4.28
C THR A 89 23.23 6.44 -3.65
N GLN A 90 23.60 6.07 -2.43
CA GLN A 90 24.80 6.61 -1.78
C GLN A 90 26.07 6.18 -2.50
N VAL A 91 26.20 4.88 -2.81
CA VAL A 91 27.33 4.34 -3.59
C VAL A 91 27.47 5.05 -4.94
N LEU A 92 26.36 5.19 -5.68
CA LEU A 92 26.37 5.87 -6.97
C LEU A 92 26.75 7.37 -6.88
N LYS A 93 26.51 8.03 -5.74
CA LYS A 93 26.96 9.42 -5.49
C LYS A 93 28.43 9.52 -5.09
N GLU A 94 28.96 8.49 -4.44
CA GLU A 94 30.38 8.38 -4.11
C GLU A 94 31.19 8.19 -5.40
N ASP A 95 30.70 7.34 -6.31
CA ASP A 95 31.30 7.06 -7.63
C ASP A 95 31.05 8.16 -8.68
N SER A 96 30.42 9.28 -8.30
CA SER A 96 30.09 10.41 -9.19
C SER A 96 29.19 10.06 -10.39
N LEU A 97 28.46 8.95 -10.31
CA LEU A 97 27.49 8.49 -11.32
C LEU A 97 26.13 9.17 -11.15
N LEU A 98 25.84 9.70 -9.95
CA LEU A 98 24.69 10.54 -9.66
C LEU A 98 25.15 11.90 -9.13
N ALA A 99 24.46 12.96 -9.57
CA ALA A 99 24.72 14.31 -9.08
C ALA A 99 24.53 14.37 -7.56
N ARG A 100 25.51 14.96 -6.88
CA ARG A 100 25.52 15.20 -5.42
C ARG A 100 24.61 16.40 -5.08
N GLY A 101 23.36 16.37 -5.53
CA GLY A 101 22.35 17.43 -5.34
C GLY A 101 21.69 17.37 -3.95
N ASP A 102 22.46 17.09 -2.90
CA ASP A 102 21.94 16.83 -1.55
C ASP A 102 21.23 18.06 -0.95
N ASP A 103 21.78 19.24 -1.19
CA ASP A 103 21.20 20.51 -0.72
C ASP A 103 19.87 20.84 -1.40
N LEU A 104 19.79 20.67 -2.72
CA LEU A 104 18.55 20.88 -3.47
C LEU A 104 17.48 19.88 -3.04
N THR A 105 17.84 18.60 -2.93
CA THR A 105 16.90 17.55 -2.51
C THR A 105 16.35 17.81 -1.10
N ARG A 106 17.19 18.30 -0.20
CA ARG A 106 16.78 18.70 1.16
C ARG A 106 15.86 19.93 1.13
N GLN A 107 16.20 20.96 0.36
CA GLN A 107 15.36 22.16 0.22
C GLN A 107 13.95 21.82 -0.29
N TYR A 108 13.85 20.97 -1.32
CA TYR A 108 12.54 20.52 -1.83
C TYR A 108 11.75 19.72 -0.79
N ARG A 109 12.42 18.88 0.02
CA ARG A 109 11.78 18.13 1.11
C ARG A 109 11.23 19.05 2.19
N GLU A 110 12.01 20.04 2.61
CA GLU A 110 11.59 21.03 3.62
C GLU A 110 10.45 21.93 3.09
N ALA A 111 10.51 22.34 1.82
CA ALA A 111 9.42 23.04 1.15
C ALA A 111 8.15 22.20 1.09
N HIS A 112 8.27 20.90 0.79
CA HIS A 112 7.14 19.97 0.79
C HIS A 112 6.50 19.83 2.18
N TYR A 113 7.29 19.67 3.25
CA TYR A 113 6.75 19.58 4.61
C TYR A 113 6.08 20.86 5.08
N ARG A 114 6.61 22.03 4.70
CA ARG A 114 5.97 23.33 4.94
C ARG A 114 4.63 23.45 4.20
N LYS A 115 4.53 22.94 2.97
CA LYS A 115 3.29 22.93 2.18
C LYS A 115 2.23 21.96 2.74
N HIS A 116 2.66 20.84 3.34
CA HIS A 116 1.76 19.79 3.82
C HIS A 116 1.93 19.47 5.33
N PRO A 117 1.70 20.43 6.25
CA PRO A 117 2.10 20.32 7.66
C PRO A 117 1.31 19.26 8.46
N ARG A 118 0.10 18.91 8.03
CA ARG A 118 -0.71 17.85 8.64
C ARG A 118 -0.55 16.52 7.90
N LEU A 119 -0.62 16.56 6.58
CA LEU A 119 -0.67 15.36 5.74
C LEU A 119 0.64 14.56 5.77
N HIS A 120 1.80 15.22 5.87
CA HIS A 120 3.08 14.52 5.97
C HIS A 120 3.23 13.65 7.23
N ARG A 121 2.42 13.92 8.27
CA ARG A 121 2.42 13.15 9.52
C ARG A 121 1.62 11.86 9.40
N ILE A 122 0.67 11.81 8.46
CA ILE A 122 -0.16 10.64 8.22
C ILE A 122 0.64 9.67 7.35
N ARG A 123 1.00 8.53 7.93
CA ARG A 123 1.68 7.48 7.17
C ARG A 123 0.68 6.80 6.24
N LEU A 124 0.98 6.81 4.95
CA LEU A 124 0.11 6.27 3.91
C LEU A 124 -0.31 4.81 4.19
N HIS A 125 0.60 3.97 4.71
CA HIS A 125 0.26 2.58 5.05
C HIS A 125 -0.89 2.47 6.07
N ARG A 126 -1.02 3.42 7.01
CA ARG A 126 -2.10 3.40 8.00
C ARG A 126 -3.45 3.64 7.34
N LEU A 127 -3.50 4.46 6.29
CA LEU A 127 -4.73 4.70 5.52
C LEU A 127 -5.16 3.43 4.79
N TRP A 128 -4.22 2.72 4.15
CA TRP A 128 -4.50 1.47 3.44
C TRP A 128 -4.96 0.37 4.39
N THR A 129 -4.22 0.11 5.47
CA THR A 129 -4.60 -0.91 6.45
C THR A 129 -5.92 -0.54 7.13
N GLY A 130 -6.10 0.74 7.49
CA GLY A 130 -7.34 1.25 8.11
C GLY A 130 -8.56 1.08 7.22
N LEU A 131 -8.45 1.31 5.91
CA LEU A 131 -9.53 1.06 4.95
C LEU A 131 -10.00 -0.39 4.99
N HIS A 132 -9.06 -1.33 4.96
CA HIS A 132 -9.36 -2.76 4.99
C HIS A 132 -9.90 -3.23 6.35
N CYS A 133 -9.40 -2.66 7.46
CA CYS A 133 -10.04 -2.83 8.77
C CYS A 133 -11.49 -2.31 8.77
N GLY A 134 -11.76 -1.20 8.08
CA GLY A 134 -13.12 -0.68 7.87
C GLY A 134 -14.02 -1.65 7.12
N ILE A 135 -13.51 -2.29 6.06
CA ILE A 135 -14.24 -3.36 5.33
C ILE A 135 -14.54 -4.54 6.26
N ALA A 136 -13.58 -4.96 7.08
CA ALA A 136 -13.78 -6.06 8.03
C ALA A 136 -14.87 -5.73 9.06
N VAL A 137 -14.83 -4.52 9.64
CA VAL A 137 -15.86 -4.02 10.57
C VAL A 137 -17.22 -3.93 9.92
N TYR A 138 -17.27 -3.47 8.66
CA TYR A 138 -18.51 -3.42 7.89
C TYR A 138 -19.11 -4.81 7.69
N GLY A 139 -18.30 -5.81 7.30
CA GLY A 139 -18.73 -7.21 7.20
C GLY A 139 -19.30 -7.75 8.52
N MET A 140 -18.63 -7.48 9.64
CA MET A 140 -19.13 -7.86 10.98
C MET A 140 -20.47 -7.20 11.29
N GLY A 141 -20.65 -5.93 10.93
CA GLY A 141 -21.93 -5.23 11.09
C GLY A 141 -23.06 -5.90 10.30
N LEU A 142 -22.79 -6.34 9.06
CA LEU A 142 -23.75 -7.08 8.25
C LEU A 142 -24.11 -8.43 8.89
N THR A 143 -23.12 -9.16 9.43
CA THR A 143 -23.35 -10.42 10.14
C THR A 143 -24.26 -10.21 11.34
N ILE A 144 -23.98 -9.20 12.18
CA ILE A 144 -24.80 -8.89 13.37
C ILE A 144 -26.22 -8.53 12.95
N THR A 145 -26.38 -7.67 11.94
CA THR A 145 -27.70 -7.25 11.44
C THR A 145 -28.54 -8.41 10.92
N THR A 146 -27.89 -9.41 10.32
CA THR A 146 -28.55 -10.62 9.79
C THR A 146 -29.01 -11.58 10.91
N LEU A 147 -28.43 -11.48 12.11
CA LEU A 147 -28.75 -12.32 13.26
C LEU A 147 -29.80 -11.69 14.20
N LEU A 148 -30.06 -10.39 14.08
CA LEU A 148 -31.06 -9.65 14.84
C LEU A 148 -32.43 -9.71 14.16
#